data_AF-A0A3C1QZT4-F1
#
_entry.id   AF-A0A3C1QZT4-F1
#
_cell.length_a   1.000
_cell.length_b   1.000
_cell.length_c   1.000
_cell.angle_alpha   90.00
_cell.angle_beta   90.00
_cell.angle_gamma   90.00
#
_symmetry.space_group_name_H-M   'P 1'
#
loop_
_entity.id
_entity.type
_entity.pdbx_description
1 polymer ?
#
loop_
_entity_poly.entity_id
_entity_poly.type
_entity_poly.pdbx_seq_one_letter_code
_entity_poly.pdbx_strand_id
1 'polypeptide(L)'
;QANLNEAAAAARIRNVVADRGYHGGEALATIAEHAPYRTVVAERPRRGRSSWRGKRPALRTAVLGNRRRVRSASGKAWLCKRGESVERSFAHVCETGGGRRSWLRGIDQVRMRYLIQGAAFNLGIVLRHLFGIGTPRSLQGLAGVVSALFMLFQLAYLLLRRAIRRLDGIARGGNVSECPRAVALAM
;
A
#
# COMPACT_ATOMS: atom_id res chain seq x y z
N GLN A 1 -5.40 -28.30 -2.28
CA GLN A 1 -4.63 -27.35 -3.11
C GLN A 1 -5.56 -26.73 -4.15
N ALA A 2 -6.73 -26.25 -3.72
CA ALA A 2 -7.82 -25.88 -4.62
C ALA A 2 -7.39 -24.84 -5.66
N ASN A 3 -6.78 -23.74 -5.21
CA ASN A 3 -6.34 -22.67 -6.10
C ASN A 3 -5.24 -23.09 -7.10
N LEU A 4 -4.37 -24.05 -6.74
CA LEU A 4 -3.35 -24.57 -7.67
C LEU A 4 -3.98 -25.49 -8.71
N ASN A 5 -4.95 -26.30 -8.29
CA ASN A 5 -5.71 -27.17 -9.18
C ASN A 5 -6.56 -26.35 -10.15
N GLU A 6 -7.19 -25.28 -9.66
CA GLU A 6 -7.98 -24.33 -10.44
C GLU A 6 -7.10 -23.54 -11.43
N ALA A 7 -5.90 -23.14 -11.01
CA ALA A 7 -4.92 -22.52 -11.89
C ALA A 7 -4.23 -23.49 -12.87
N ALA A 8 -4.64 -24.77 -12.90
CA ALA A 8 -4.02 -25.85 -13.68
C ALA A 8 -2.47 -25.92 -13.51
N ALA A 9 -1.98 -25.52 -12.35
CA ALA A 9 -0.55 -25.43 -12.10
C ALA A 9 0.01 -26.81 -11.74
N ALA A 10 1.03 -27.27 -12.46
CA ALA A 10 1.77 -28.50 -12.13
C ALA A 10 2.55 -28.42 -10.79
N ALA A 11 2.55 -27.25 -10.13
CA ALA A 11 3.25 -27.03 -8.89
C ALA A 11 2.54 -27.73 -7.71
N ARG A 12 3.28 -28.56 -6.97
CA ARG A 12 2.80 -29.22 -5.76
C ARG A 12 3.37 -28.57 -4.49
N ILE A 13 2.50 -28.23 -3.54
CA ILE A 13 2.94 -27.75 -2.22
C ILE A 13 3.66 -28.88 -1.50
N ARG A 14 4.96 -28.69 -1.23
CA ARG A 14 5.80 -29.65 -0.51
C ARG A 14 5.94 -29.33 0.97
N ASN A 15 6.08 -28.04 1.29
CA ASN A 15 6.29 -27.57 2.66
C ASN A 15 5.34 -26.42 2.96
N VAL A 16 4.87 -26.37 4.20
CA VAL A 16 4.09 -25.27 4.76
C VAL A 16 4.88 -24.64 5.89
N VAL A 17 5.07 -23.33 5.80
CA VAL A 17 5.76 -22.51 6.79
C VAL A 17 4.73 -21.61 7.43
N ALA A 18 4.77 -21.49 8.76
CA ALA A 18 3.86 -20.61 9.50
C ALA A 18 4.65 -19.74 10.48
N ASP A 19 3.95 -18.77 11.06
CA ASP A 19 4.51 -17.85 12.02
C ASP A 19 5.00 -18.54 13.28
N ARG A 20 6.02 -17.94 13.89
CA ARG A 20 6.67 -18.50 15.07
C ARG A 20 5.66 -18.62 16.21
N GLY A 21 5.56 -19.83 16.77
CA GLY A 21 4.69 -20.12 17.90
C GLY A 21 3.21 -20.31 17.55
N TYR A 22 2.83 -20.18 16.28
CA TYR A 22 1.48 -20.45 15.80
C TYR A 22 1.31 -21.93 15.42
N HIS A 23 1.56 -22.83 16.36
CA HIS A 23 1.26 -24.26 16.18
C HIS A 23 0.83 -24.95 17.47
N GLY A 24 -0.29 -25.66 17.41
CA GLY A 24 -0.64 -26.68 18.41
C GLY A 24 -0.06 -28.04 18.02
N GLY A 25 0.18 -28.91 19.01
CA GLY A 25 0.59 -30.29 18.74
C GLY A 25 -0.44 -31.03 17.88
N GLU A 26 -1.73 -30.83 18.18
CA GLU A 26 -2.84 -31.38 17.39
C GLU A 26 -2.84 -30.84 15.96
N ALA A 27 -2.68 -29.53 15.76
CA ALA A 27 -2.63 -28.95 14.41
C ALA A 27 -1.50 -29.56 13.56
N LEU A 28 -0.31 -29.79 14.14
CA LEU A 28 0.78 -30.46 13.45
C LEU A 28 0.46 -31.93 13.14
N ALA A 29 -0.22 -32.63 14.06
CA ALA A 29 -0.65 -34.01 13.86
C ALA A 29 -1.70 -34.11 12.74
N THR A 30 -2.74 -33.28 12.79
CA THR A 30 -3.79 -33.21 11.77
C THR A 30 -3.18 -32.95 10.40
N ILE A 31 -2.27 -31.99 10.28
CA ILE A 31 -1.58 -31.71 9.01
C ILE A 31 -0.74 -32.93 8.56
N ALA A 32 0.00 -33.55 9.46
CA ALA A 32 0.82 -34.72 9.12
C ALA A 32 -0.01 -35.94 8.67
N GLU A 33 -1.22 -36.10 9.21
CA GLU A 33 -2.13 -37.21 8.91
C GLU A 33 -2.93 -36.97 7.62
N HIS A 34 -3.41 -35.74 7.40
CA HIS A 34 -4.41 -35.46 6.36
C HIS A 34 -3.85 -34.67 5.17
N ALA A 35 -2.62 -34.13 5.27
CA ALA A 35 -2.06 -33.30 4.23
C ALA A 35 -0.80 -33.91 3.59
N PRO A 36 -0.63 -33.74 2.26
CA PRO A 36 0.54 -34.26 1.55
C PRO A 36 1.81 -33.41 1.73
N TYR A 37 1.78 -32.39 2.60
CA TYR A 37 2.86 -31.41 2.78
C TYR A 37 3.45 -31.46 4.19
N ARG A 38 4.74 -31.10 4.29
CA ARG A 38 5.49 -31.10 5.55
C ARG A 38 5.47 -29.73 6.22
N THR A 39 5.34 -29.71 7.53
CA THR A 39 5.35 -28.44 8.29
C THR A 39 6.78 -28.00 8.63
N VAL A 40 7.06 -26.70 8.51
CA VAL A 40 8.26 -26.05 9.03
C VAL A 40 7.80 -24.86 9.85
N VAL A 41 7.40 -25.10 11.09
CA VAL A 41 6.87 -24.04 11.98
C VAL A 41 7.78 -23.89 13.18
N ALA A 42 8.37 -22.70 13.33
CA ALA A 42 9.28 -22.43 14.43
C ALA A 42 8.51 -22.37 15.75
N GLU A 43 8.99 -23.08 16.77
CA GLU A 43 8.35 -23.05 18.08
C GLU A 43 8.75 -21.80 18.89
N ARG A 44 7.87 -21.36 19.78
CA ARG A 44 8.27 -20.42 20.84
C ARG A 44 9.28 -21.12 21.74
N PRO A 45 10.35 -20.44 22.20
CA PRO A 45 11.26 -21.01 23.18
C PRO A 45 10.46 -21.50 24.39
N ARG A 46 10.59 -22.78 24.72
CA ARG A 46 9.96 -23.37 25.91
C ARG A 46 11.00 -23.52 27.01
N ARG A 47 10.59 -23.19 28.23
CA ARG A 47 11.31 -23.59 29.44
C ARG A 47 10.88 -25.03 29.76
N GLY A 48 11.82 -25.98 29.77
CA GLY A 48 11.58 -27.38 30.13
C GLY A 48 11.20 -28.34 29.00
N ARG A 49 11.13 -29.63 29.33
CA ARG A 49 10.85 -30.73 28.39
C ARG A 49 9.34 -30.87 28.13
N SER A 50 8.98 -31.34 26.94
CA SER A 50 7.59 -31.70 26.62
C SER A 50 7.19 -32.98 27.37
N SER A 51 6.08 -32.96 28.09
CA SER A 51 5.45 -34.17 28.63
C SER A 51 4.65 -34.87 27.52
N TRP A 52 4.91 -36.16 27.34
CA TRP A 52 4.22 -37.00 26.35
C TRP A 52 3.28 -38.02 26.99
N ARG A 53 3.15 -38.02 28.33
CA ARG A 53 2.30 -38.96 29.05
C ARG A 53 0.84 -38.75 28.64
N GLY A 54 0.15 -39.82 28.23
CA GLY A 54 -1.24 -39.77 27.79
C GLY A 54 -1.46 -39.04 26.46
N LYS A 55 -0.41 -38.72 25.68
CA LYS A 55 -0.54 -38.09 24.36
C LYS A 55 -0.48 -39.14 23.25
N ARG A 56 -1.24 -38.91 22.19
CA ARG A 56 -1.27 -39.78 21.00
C ARG A 56 0.14 -39.89 20.37
N PRO A 57 0.58 -41.08 19.95
CA PRO A 57 1.90 -41.26 19.32
C PRO A 57 2.11 -40.37 18.09
N ALA A 58 1.07 -40.21 17.26
CA ALA A 58 1.10 -39.36 16.06
C ALA A 58 1.47 -37.90 16.38
N LEU A 59 0.96 -37.36 17.49
CA LEU A 59 1.26 -36.01 17.95
C LEU A 59 2.74 -35.85 18.30
N ARG A 60 3.32 -36.82 19.03
CA ARG A 60 4.75 -36.83 19.35
C ARG A 60 5.60 -36.87 18.08
N THR A 61 5.25 -37.74 17.13
CA THR A 61 5.95 -37.88 15.86
C THR A 61 5.89 -36.60 15.04
N ALA A 62 4.71 -35.98 14.93
CA ALA A 62 4.52 -34.74 14.18
C ALA A 62 5.34 -33.57 14.76
N VAL A 63 5.28 -33.37 16.09
CA VAL A 63 6.03 -32.29 16.77
C VAL A 63 7.54 -32.52 16.66
N LEU A 64 8.03 -33.72 16.95
CA LEU A 64 9.46 -34.02 16.86
C LEU A 64 9.96 -33.95 15.41
N GLY A 65 9.16 -34.41 14.45
CA GLY A 65 9.46 -34.27 13.02
C GLY A 65 9.56 -32.80 12.60
N ASN A 66 8.63 -31.96 13.04
CA ASN A 66 8.67 -30.52 12.80
C ASN A 66 9.94 -29.88 13.40
N ARG A 67 10.31 -30.22 14.65
CA ARG A 67 11.55 -29.74 15.28
C ARG A 67 12.80 -30.13 14.51
N ARG A 68 12.88 -31.36 14.00
CA ARG A 68 13.99 -31.80 13.14
C ARG A 68 14.05 -30.97 11.85
N ARG A 69 12.90 -30.76 11.20
CA ARG A 69 12.81 -29.94 9.97
C ARG A 69 13.24 -28.49 10.20
N VAL A 70 12.75 -27.84 11.26
CA VAL A 70 13.14 -26.47 11.63
C VAL A 70 14.66 -26.32 11.82
N ARG A 71 15.35 -27.35 12.33
CA ARG A 71 16.80 -27.33 12.54
C ARG A 71 17.61 -27.63 11.28
N SER A 72 17.01 -28.28 10.29
CA SER A 72 17.68 -28.60 9.02
C SER A 72 18.04 -27.34 8.23
N ALA A 73 19.06 -27.43 7.37
CA ALA A 73 19.46 -26.33 6.50
C ALA A 73 18.31 -25.83 5.62
N SER A 74 17.57 -26.76 4.98
CA SER A 74 16.40 -26.41 4.17
C SER A 74 15.30 -25.74 5.01
N GLY A 75 15.04 -26.22 6.23
CA GLY A 75 14.04 -25.60 7.11
C GLY A 75 14.41 -24.19 7.55
N LYS A 76 15.70 -23.95 7.86
CA LYS A 76 16.22 -22.60 8.14
C LYS A 76 16.06 -21.68 6.93
N ALA A 77 16.37 -22.16 5.73
CA ALA A 77 16.18 -21.41 4.50
C ALA A 77 14.70 -21.02 4.27
N TRP A 78 13.77 -21.95 4.53
CA TRP A 78 12.33 -21.66 4.46
C TRP A 78 11.88 -20.62 5.48
N LEU A 79 12.43 -20.66 6.69
CA LEU A 79 12.12 -19.67 7.74
C LEU A 79 12.71 -18.29 7.43
N CYS A 80 13.92 -18.22 6.84
CA CYS A 80 14.47 -16.97 6.33
C CYS A 80 13.58 -16.39 5.22
N LYS A 81 13.23 -17.20 4.22
CA LYS A 81 12.36 -16.76 3.12
C LYS A 81 10.99 -16.28 3.62
N ARG A 82 10.43 -16.94 4.64
CA ARG A 82 9.23 -16.45 5.34
C ARG A 82 9.47 -15.07 5.95
N GLY A 83 10.55 -14.87 6.70
CA GLY A 83 10.88 -13.55 7.27
C GLY A 83 11.03 -12.48 6.19
N GLU A 84 11.66 -12.81 5.06
CA GLU A 84 11.84 -11.92 3.92
C GLU A 84 10.51 -11.54 3.26
N SER A 85 9.68 -12.53 2.94
CA SER A 85 8.44 -12.30 2.18
C SER A 85 7.29 -11.79 3.04
N VAL A 86 7.18 -12.27 4.29
CA VAL A 86 6.03 -12.01 5.16
C VAL A 86 6.32 -10.95 6.21
N GLU A 87 7.49 -10.96 6.87
CA GLU A 87 7.75 -10.00 7.95
C GLU A 87 8.33 -8.69 7.42
N ARG A 88 9.34 -8.76 6.53
CA ARG A 88 10.03 -7.57 6.04
C ARG A 88 9.16 -6.72 5.13
N SER A 89 8.31 -7.32 4.31
CA SER A 89 7.32 -6.58 3.49
C SER A 89 6.39 -5.72 4.35
N PHE A 90 6.11 -6.15 5.58
CA PHE A 90 5.25 -5.41 6.52
C PHE A 90 6.04 -4.52 7.48
N ALA A 91 7.37 -4.45 7.39
CA ALA A 91 8.17 -3.66 8.33
C ALA A 91 7.77 -2.18 8.35
N HIS A 92 7.47 -1.58 7.19
CA HIS A 92 7.02 -0.19 7.13
C HIS A 92 5.62 0.01 7.73
N VAL A 93 4.72 -0.95 7.61
CA VAL A 93 3.38 -0.89 8.21
C VAL A 93 3.45 -1.11 9.73
N CYS A 94 4.20 -2.12 10.16
CA CYS A 94 4.22 -2.58 11.54
C CYS A 94 5.19 -1.80 12.44
N GLU A 95 6.41 -1.52 11.97
CA GLU A 95 7.44 -0.81 12.74
C GLU A 95 7.25 0.70 12.62
N THR A 96 7.70 1.29 11.50
CA THR A 96 7.68 2.73 11.28
C THR A 96 6.24 3.27 11.26
N GLY A 97 5.29 2.49 10.74
CA GLY A 97 3.87 2.82 10.71
C GLY A 97 3.12 2.54 12.01
N GLY A 98 3.75 1.96 13.04
CA GLY A 98 3.10 1.71 14.34
C GLY A 98 1.94 0.71 14.30
N GLY A 99 1.90 -0.18 13.30
CA GLY A 99 0.86 -1.20 13.15
C GLY A 99 0.91 -2.33 14.20
N ARG A 100 2.03 -2.51 14.90
CA ARG A 100 2.22 -3.61 15.88
C ARG A 100 1.28 -3.56 17.08
N ARG A 101 0.89 -2.37 17.53
CA ARG A 101 0.07 -2.18 18.73
C ARG A 101 -1.19 -1.42 18.36
N SER A 102 -2.29 -1.73 19.04
CA SER A 102 -3.55 -1.03 18.89
C SER A 102 -4.17 -0.79 20.26
N TRP A 103 -4.81 0.37 20.42
CA TRP A 103 -5.64 0.70 21.57
C TRP A 103 -7.11 0.30 21.36
N LEU A 104 -7.45 -0.15 20.13
CA LEU A 104 -8.79 -0.63 19.82
C LEU A 104 -9.07 -1.94 20.54
N ARG A 105 -10.33 -2.13 20.94
CA ARG A 105 -10.81 -3.35 21.59
C ARG A 105 -11.68 -4.14 20.61
N GLY A 106 -11.61 -5.46 20.70
CA GLY A 106 -12.32 -6.38 19.80
C GLY A 106 -11.51 -6.74 18.56
N ILE A 107 -11.57 -8.03 18.17
CA ILE A 107 -10.79 -8.57 17.06
C ILE A 107 -11.14 -7.92 15.72
N ASP A 108 -12.41 -7.56 15.52
CA ASP A 108 -12.90 -6.97 14.27
C ASP A 108 -12.39 -5.55 14.08
N GLN A 109 -12.37 -4.74 15.14
CA GLN A 109 -11.85 -3.37 15.07
C GLN A 109 -10.34 -3.32 14.85
N VAL A 110 -9.61 -4.22 15.53
CA VAL A 110 -8.17 -4.37 15.31
C VAL A 110 -7.89 -4.82 13.87
N ARG A 111 -8.68 -5.77 13.36
CA ARG A 111 -8.59 -6.26 11.97
C ARG A 111 -8.86 -5.14 10.97
N MET A 112 -9.95 -4.41 11.14
CA MET A 112 -10.33 -3.26 10.29
C MET A 112 -9.21 -2.23 10.22
N ARG A 113 -8.67 -1.80 11.37
CA ARG A 113 -7.53 -0.86 11.41
C ARG A 113 -6.33 -1.39 10.64
N TYR A 114 -5.97 -2.65 10.86
CA TYR A 114 -4.80 -3.26 10.22
C TYR A 114 -4.98 -3.36 8.70
N LEU A 115 -6.18 -3.71 8.23
CA LEU A 115 -6.52 -3.77 6.80
C LEU A 115 -6.46 -2.39 6.15
N ILE A 116 -7.05 -1.37 6.77
CA ILE A 116 -7.00 0.02 6.26
C ILE A 116 -5.56 0.49 6.16
N GLN A 117 -4.74 0.22 7.18
CA GLN A 117 -3.35 0.63 7.19
C GLN A 117 -2.51 -0.06 6.10
N GLY A 118 -2.71 -1.37 5.90
CA GLY A 118 -2.08 -2.12 4.81
C GLY A 118 -2.55 -1.64 3.43
N ALA A 119 -3.85 -1.38 3.26
CA ALA A 119 -4.41 -0.87 2.02
C ALA A 119 -3.86 0.52 1.68
N ALA A 120 -3.79 1.43 2.65
CA ALA A 120 -3.22 2.76 2.47
C ALA A 120 -1.73 2.71 2.08
N PHE A 121 -0.95 1.81 2.69
CA PHE A 121 0.44 1.60 2.34
C PHE A 121 0.59 1.06 0.90
N ASN A 122 -0.16 0.04 0.53
CA ASN A 122 -0.14 -0.53 -0.81
C ASN A 122 -0.59 0.50 -1.86
N LEU A 123 -1.60 1.31 -1.56
CA LEU A 123 -2.03 2.41 -2.42
C LEU A 123 -0.89 3.43 -2.61
N GLY A 124 -0.16 3.79 -1.55
CA GLY A 124 1.02 4.66 -1.66
C GLY A 124 2.11 4.10 -2.58
N ILE A 125 2.32 2.78 -2.59
CA ILE A 125 3.26 2.12 -3.51
C ILE A 125 2.76 2.23 -4.95
N VAL A 126 1.47 1.92 -5.20
CA VAL A 126 0.87 2.01 -6.54
C VAL A 126 0.94 3.44 -7.07
N LEU A 127 0.58 4.42 -6.24
CA LEU A 127 0.65 5.84 -6.61
C LEU A 127 2.09 6.28 -6.89
N ARG A 128 3.06 5.81 -6.10
CA ARG A 128 4.48 6.06 -6.36
C ARG A 128 4.93 5.48 -7.69
N HIS A 129 4.48 4.29 -8.03
CA HIS A 129 4.85 3.62 -9.26
C HIS A 129 4.22 4.29 -10.50
N LEU A 130 2.93 4.63 -10.44
CA LEU A 130 2.20 5.21 -11.56
C LEU A 130 2.50 6.70 -11.77
N PHE A 131 2.63 7.47 -10.69
CA PHE A 131 2.70 8.93 -10.75
C PHE A 131 4.00 9.51 -10.18
N GLY A 132 4.92 8.68 -9.68
CA GLY A 132 6.12 9.13 -8.96
C GLY A 132 5.83 9.67 -7.55
N ILE A 133 4.56 9.72 -7.13
CA ILE A 133 4.10 10.38 -5.92
C ILE A 133 3.61 9.32 -4.92
N GLY A 134 4.38 9.09 -3.87
CA GLY A 134 4.07 8.04 -2.89
C GLY A 134 3.18 8.44 -1.73
N THR A 135 2.81 9.72 -1.61
CA THR A 135 1.93 10.18 -0.53
C THR A 135 0.93 11.21 -1.04
N PRO A 136 -0.36 11.15 -0.63
CA PRO A 136 -1.31 12.21 -0.95
C PRO A 136 -0.87 13.59 -0.43
N ARG A 137 -0.08 13.61 0.65
CA ARG A 137 0.42 14.84 1.26
C ARG A 137 1.41 15.60 0.37
N SER A 138 2.22 14.91 -0.43
CA SER A 138 3.13 15.57 -1.38
C SER A 138 2.41 16.24 -2.57
N LEU A 139 1.16 15.84 -2.86
CA LEU A 139 0.30 16.55 -3.83
C LEU A 139 -0.27 17.86 -3.30
N GLN A 140 -0.31 18.05 -1.97
CA GLN A 140 -0.84 19.28 -1.37
C GLN A 140 0.01 20.52 -1.75
N GLY A 141 1.34 20.34 -1.89
CA GLY A 141 2.22 21.39 -2.38
C GLY A 141 1.97 21.75 -3.85
N LEU A 142 1.63 20.76 -4.68
CA LEU A 142 1.31 20.97 -6.10
C LEU A 142 0.03 21.80 -6.28
N ALA A 143 -0.98 21.58 -5.44
CA ALA A 143 -2.22 22.35 -5.46
C ALA A 143 -1.98 23.85 -5.23
N GLY A 144 -1.05 24.21 -4.34
CA GLY A 144 -0.64 25.60 -4.13
C GLY A 144 0.00 26.22 -5.38
N VAL A 145 0.90 25.50 -6.03
CA VAL A 145 1.57 25.95 -7.26
C VAL A 145 0.57 26.13 -8.41
N VAL A 146 -0.33 25.15 -8.61
CA VAL A 146 -1.36 25.21 -9.64
C VAL A 146 -2.31 26.39 -9.41
N SER A 147 -2.71 26.62 -8.15
CA SER A 147 -3.56 27.75 -7.78
C SER A 147 -2.88 29.10 -8.04
N ALA A 148 -1.58 29.20 -7.72
CA ALA A 148 -0.79 30.40 -7.98
C ALA A 148 -0.64 30.68 -9.48
N LEU A 149 -0.37 29.65 -10.29
CA LEU A 149 -0.30 29.77 -11.76
C LEU A 149 -1.64 30.18 -12.37
N PHE A 150 -2.75 29.62 -11.87
CA PHE A 150 -4.09 29.99 -12.30
C PHE A 150 -4.41 31.47 -11.98
N MET A 151 -4.08 31.93 -10.78
CA MET A 151 -4.26 33.33 -10.39
C MET A 151 -3.40 34.29 -11.23
N LEU A 152 -2.15 33.91 -11.54
CA LEU A 152 -1.28 34.69 -12.43
C LEU A 152 -1.85 34.78 -13.85
N PHE A 153 -2.36 33.66 -14.38
CA PHE A 153 -3.01 33.61 -15.69
C PHE A 153 -4.26 34.49 -15.74
N GLN A 154 -5.11 34.44 -14.69
CA GLN A 154 -6.30 35.29 -14.59
C GLN A 154 -5.92 36.78 -14.55
N LEU A 155 -4.88 37.15 -13.80
CA LEU A 155 -4.40 38.53 -13.74
C LEU A 155 -3.88 39.00 -15.11
N ALA A 156 -3.07 38.18 -15.78
CA ALA A 156 -2.57 38.47 -17.13
C ALA A 156 -3.71 38.64 -18.14
N TYR A 157 -4.73 37.78 -18.08
CA TYR A 157 -5.92 37.87 -18.92
C TYR A 157 -6.70 39.18 -18.70
N LEU A 158 -6.87 39.61 -17.45
CA LEU A 158 -7.53 40.87 -17.11
C LEU A 158 -6.74 42.09 -17.58
N LEU A 159 -5.40 42.07 -17.47
CA LEU A 159 -4.52 43.12 -17.96
C LEU A 159 -4.55 43.21 -19.48
N LEU A 160 -4.50 42.08 -20.19
CA LEU A 160 -4.62 42.02 -21.64
C LEU A 160 -5.97 42.57 -22.11
N ARG A 161 -7.08 42.17 -21.46
CA ARG A 161 -8.41 42.73 -21.74
C ARG A 161 -8.49 44.23 -21.51
N ARG A 162 -7.84 44.74 -20.46
CA ARG A 162 -7.77 46.19 -20.22
C ARG A 162 -6.96 46.91 -21.30
N ALA A 163 -5.84 46.34 -21.73
CA ALA A 163 -5.02 46.90 -22.79
C ALA A 163 -5.78 46.94 -24.12
N ILE A 164 -6.44 45.85 -24.51
CA ILE A 164 -7.28 45.79 -25.72
C ILE A 164 -8.39 46.84 -25.66
N ARG A 165 -9.13 46.94 -24.55
CA ARG A 165 -10.18 47.98 -24.41
C ARG A 165 -9.62 49.41 -24.45
N ARG A 166 -8.40 49.64 -23.95
CA ARG A 166 -7.74 50.96 -24.06
C ARG A 166 -7.39 51.26 -25.52
N LEU A 167 -6.83 50.30 -26.25
CA LEU A 167 -6.51 50.46 -27.66
C LEU A 167 -7.78 50.67 -28.51
N ASP A 168 -8.86 49.92 -28.23
CA ASP A 168 -10.15 50.12 -28.88
C ASP A 168 -10.75 51.50 -28.57
N GLY A 169 -10.57 52.01 -27.34
CA GLY A 169 -11.00 53.35 -26.94
C GLY A 169 -10.20 54.45 -27.65
N ILE A 170 -8.89 54.28 -27.81
CA ILE A 170 -8.02 55.22 -28.53
C ILE A 170 -8.35 55.21 -30.04
N ALA A 171 -8.57 54.02 -30.63
CA ALA A 171 -8.95 53.87 -32.03
C ALA A 171 -10.32 54.51 -32.33
N ARG A 172 -11.28 54.47 -31.39
CA ARG A 172 -12.57 55.16 -31.52
C ARG A 172 -12.50 56.67 -31.23
N GLY A 173 -11.61 57.10 -30.34
CA GLY A 173 -11.39 58.52 -30.03
C GLY A 173 -10.62 59.29 -31.09
N GLY A 174 -9.84 58.61 -31.94
CA GLY A 174 -9.10 59.22 -33.06
C GLY A 174 -9.93 59.50 -34.32
N ASN A 175 -11.21 59.15 -34.35
CA ASN A 175 -12.07 59.31 -35.53
C ASN A 175 -12.99 60.55 -35.48
N VAL A 176 -12.69 61.53 -34.62
CA VAL A 176 -13.41 62.82 -34.53
C VAL A 176 -12.45 63.97 -34.83
N SER A 177 -11.94 64.00 -36.07
CA SER A 177 -11.34 65.20 -36.66
C SER A 177 -11.35 65.11 -38.18
N GLU A 178 -12.54 65.13 -38.79
CA GLU A 178 -12.68 65.56 -40.18
C GLU A 178 -13.30 66.97 -40.21
N CYS A 179 -12.61 67.86 -40.91
CA CYS A 179 -12.77 69.30 -41.00
C CYS A 179 -14.19 69.77 -41.40
N PRO A 180 -14.67 70.94 -40.91
CA PRO A 180 -15.74 71.64 -41.59
C PRO A 180 -15.21 72.27 -42.88
N ARG A 181 -15.63 71.72 -44.03
CA ARG A 181 -15.52 72.39 -45.33
C ARG A 181 -16.38 73.65 -45.30
N ALA A 182 -15.79 74.71 -45.85
CA ALA A 182 -16.40 76.00 -46.09
C ALA A 182 -17.62 75.96 -47.05
N VAL A 183 -18.39 77.05 -46.98
CA VAL A 183 -19.29 77.66 -47.99
C VAL A 183 -20.78 77.27 -47.99
N ALA A 184 -21.63 78.23 -47.58
CA ALA A 184 -22.88 78.70 -48.23
C ALA A 184 -23.48 79.81 -47.33
N LEU A 185 -23.30 81.11 -47.59
CA LEU A 185 -24.06 81.97 -48.51
C LEU A 185 -25.59 81.81 -48.40
N ALA A 186 -26.25 82.68 -47.61
CA ALA A 186 -27.55 83.28 -47.93
C ALA A 186 -28.01 84.28 -46.83
N MET A 187 -28.21 85.53 -47.27
CA MET A 187 -28.99 86.65 -46.70
C MET A 187 -28.47 87.37 -45.45
#